data_AF-A0A0W8GA91-F1
#
_entry.id   AF-A0A0W8GA91-F1
#
_cell.length_a   1.000
_cell.length_b   1.000
_cell.length_c   1.000
_cell.angle_alpha   90.00
_cell.angle_beta   90.00
_cell.angle_gamma   90.00
#
_symmetry.space_group_name_H-M   'P 1'
#
loop_
_entity.id
_entity.type
_entity.pdbx_description
1 polymer ?
#
loop_
_entity_poly.entity_id
_entity_poly.type
_entity_poly.pdbx_seq_one_letter_code
_entity_poly.pdbx_strand_id
1 'polypeptide(L)' 'MLTIRLPAELEARLNILADTTKRPKSFYVREALERSLADMEDVYLAEAALERFRASGEKAIALEEVERRLGLGD' A
#
# COMPACT_ATOMS: atom_id res chain seq x y z
N MET A 1 15.87 -5.15 15.89
CA MET A 1 15.78 -3.70 16.15
C MET A 1 16.32 -3.00 14.90
N LEU A 2 15.51 -2.18 14.24
CA LEU A 2 15.87 -1.50 13.00
C LEU A 2 16.32 -0.07 13.33
N THR A 3 17.51 0.31 12.90
CA THR A 3 18.01 1.69 13.04
C THR A 3 17.94 2.37 11.68
N ILE A 4 17.22 3.47 11.60
CA ILE A 4 17.05 4.27 10.38
C ILE A 4 17.56 5.69 10.61
N ARG A 5 18.19 6.28 9.59
CA ARG A 5 18.56 7.70 9.59
C ARG A 5 17.42 8.50 8.98
N LEU A 6 16.86 9.41 9.76
CA LEU A 6 15.81 10.32 9.29
C LEU A 6 16.42 11.68 8.93
N PRO A 7 15.91 12.36 7.87
CA PRO A 7 16.15 13.77 7.68
C PRO A 7 15.69 14.58 8.91
N ALA A 8 16.41 15.64 9.26
CA ALA A 8 16.16 16.43 10.48
C ALA A 8 14.71 16.95 10.57
N GLU A 9 14.13 17.38 9.44
CA GLU A 9 12.74 17.84 9.39
C GLU A 9 11.74 16.73 9.73
N LEU A 10 11.96 15.53 9.21
CA LEU A 10 11.08 14.39 9.45
C LEU A 10 11.19 13.91 10.90
N GLU A 11 12.40 13.90 11.46
CA GLU A 11 12.60 13.61 12.87
C GLU A 11 11.89 14.62 13.77
N ALA A 12 11.97 15.92 13.47
CA ALA A 12 11.27 16.95 14.22
C ALA A 12 9.74 16.76 14.18
N ARG A 13 9.17 16.46 13.01
CA ARG A 13 7.74 16.18 12.85
C ARG A 13 7.32 14.93 13.63
N LEU A 14 8.12 13.86 13.59
CA LEU A 14 7.87 12.62 14.34
C LEU A 14 7.92 12.85 15.85
N ASN A 15 8.85 13.70 16.33
CA ASN A 15 8.95 14.07 17.74
C ASN A 15 7.69 14.81 18.20
N ILE A 16 7.29 15.85 17.48
CA ILE A 16 6.08 16.63 17.79
C ILE A 16 4.85 15.72 17.83
N LEU A 17 4.70 14.83 16.85
CA LEU A 17 3.57 13.90 16.78
C LEU A 17 3.54 12.97 17.99
N ALA A 18 4.67 12.35 18.33
CA ALA A 18 4.81 11.47 19.48
C ALA A 18 4.48 12.19 20.81
N ASP A 19 5.01 13.40 20.99
CA ASP A 19 4.84 14.18 22.21
C ASP A 19 3.40 14.67 22.40
N THR A 20 2.75 15.04 21.31
CA THR A 20 1.36 15.54 21.29
C THR A 20 0.37 14.43 21.62
N THR A 21 0.58 13.24 21.07
CA THR A 21 -0.35 12.11 21.20
C THR A 21 -0.03 11.17 22.36
N LYS A 22 1.09 11.40 23.05
CA LYS A 22 1.61 10.53 24.13
C LYS A 22 1.83 9.09 23.68
N ARG A 23 2.28 8.91 22.44
CA ARG A 23 2.65 7.61 21.87
C ARG A 23 4.14 7.59 21.52
N PRO A 24 4.82 6.44 21.65
CA PRO A 24 6.23 6.35 21.30
C PRO A 24 6.43 6.51 19.79
N LYS A 25 7.56 7.08 19.36
CA LYS A 25 7.90 7.24 17.93
C LYS A 25 7.83 5.92 17.16
N SER A 26 8.21 4.82 17.80
CA SER A 26 8.16 3.47 17.22
C SER A 26 6.76 3.04 16.80
N PHE A 27 5.71 3.52 17.47
CA PHE A 27 4.33 3.28 17.05
C PHE A 27 4.09 3.83 15.65
N TYR A 28 4.44 5.09 15.41
CA TYR A 28 4.24 5.76 14.12
C TYR A 28 5.12 5.22 13.02
N VAL A 29 6.38 4.90 13.34
CA VAL A 29 7.28 4.28 12.36
C VAL A 29 6.73 2.92 11.93
N ARG A 30 6.24 2.10 12.88
CA ARG A 30 5.61 0.82 12.55
C ARG A 30 4.36 1.00 11.68
N GLU A 31 3.44 1.88 12.07
CA GLU A 31 2.22 2.16 11.29
C GLU A 31 2.53 2.63 9.87
N ALA A 32 3.52 3.51 9.72
CA ALA A 32 3.94 4.00 8.40
C ALA A 32 4.56 2.89 7.56
N LEU A 33 5.37 2.02 8.16
CA LEU A 33 5.95 0.86 7.48
C LEU A 33 4.87 -0.15 7.08
N GLU A 34 3.94 -0.47 7.95
CA GLU A 34 2.84 -1.41 7.66
C GLU A 34 1.97 -0.91 6.50
N ARG A 35 1.60 0.37 6.51
CA ARG A 35 0.85 0.98 5.40
C ARG A 35 1.64 0.96 4.10
N SER A 36 2.90 1.38 4.16
CA SER A 36 3.73 1.43 2.97
C SER A 36 4.03 0.04 2.40
N LEU A 37 4.17 -0.98 3.25
CA LEU A 37 4.34 -2.35 2.82
C LEU A 37 3.07 -2.87 2.12
N ALA A 38 1.90 -2.63 2.70
CA ALA A 38 0.63 -3.01 2.07
C ALA A 38 0.49 -2.38 0.67
N ASP A 39 0.77 -1.08 0.55
CA ASP A 39 0.72 -0.38 -0.75
C ASP A 39 1.72 -0.98 -1.77
N MET A 40 2.94 -1.32 -1.32
CA MET A 40 3.94 -1.96 -2.17
C MET A 40 3.50 -3.36 -2.61
N GLU A 41 3.01 -4.17 -1.67
CA GLU A 41 2.52 -5.53 -1.93
C GLU A 41 1.38 -5.53 -2.93
N ASP A 42 0.41 -4.62 -2.79
CA ASP A 42 -0.71 -4.47 -3.73
C ASP A 42 -0.22 -4.18 -5.15
N VAL A 43 0.75 -3.28 -5.32
CA VAL A 43 1.34 -2.97 -6.63
C VAL A 43 2.04 -4.20 -7.21
N TYR A 44 2.91 -4.86 -6.45
CA TYR A 44 3.63 -6.03 -6.94
C TYR A 44 2.69 -7.19 -7.29
N LEU A 45 1.64 -7.41 -6.50
CA LEU A 45 0.65 -8.44 -6.78
C LEU A 45 -0.17 -8.12 -8.03
N ALA A 46 -0.55 -6.85 -8.24
CA ALA A 46 -1.26 -6.40 -9.43
C ALA A 46 -0.39 -6.52 -10.70
N GLU A 47 0.87 -6.11 -10.63
CA GLU A 47 1.83 -6.27 -11.74
C GLU A 47 2.02 -7.74 -12.09
N ALA A 48 2.25 -8.60 -11.10
CA ALA A 48 2.40 -10.04 -11.32
C ALA A 48 1.12 -10.66 -11.90
N ALA A 49 -0.07 -10.21 -11.50
CA ALA A 49 -1.33 -10.66 -12.07
C ALA A 49 -1.47 -10.24 -13.54
N LEU A 50 -1.10 -9.00 -13.87
CA LEU A 50 -1.12 -8.49 -15.24
C LEU A 50 -0.13 -9.24 -16.15
N GLU A 51 1.07 -9.55 -15.65
CA GLU A 51 2.05 -10.36 -16.38
C GLU A 51 1.52 -11.76 -16.67
N ARG A 52 0.94 -12.44 -15.67
CA ARG A 52 0.32 -13.76 -15.86
C ARG A 52 -0.81 -13.72 -16.89
N PHE A 53 -1.66 -12.69 -16.84
CA PHE A 53 -2.74 -12.49 -17.81
C PHE A 53 -2.19 -12.27 -19.23
N ARG A 54 -1.17 -11.41 -19.39
CA ARG A 54 -0.51 -11.20 -20.69
C ARG A 54 0.11 -12.48 -21.24
N ALA A 55 0.69 -13.30 -20.37
CA ALA A 55 1.29 -14.58 -20.72
C ALA A 55 0.26 -15.67 -21.07
N SER A 56 -0.97 -15.60 -20.55
CA SER A 56 -2.02 -16.60 -20.84
C SER A 56 -2.59 -16.49 -22.26
N GLY A 57 -2.43 -15.32 -22.91
CA GLY A 57 -2.96 -15.07 -24.25
C GLY A 57 -4.48 -14.86 -24.30
N GLU A 58 -5.13 -14.77 -23.15
CA GLU A 58 -6.56 -14.46 -23.03
C GLU A 58 -6.85 -13.01 -23.48
N LYS A 59 -8.07 -12.78 -23.98
CA LYS A 59 -8.52 -11.44 -24.33
C LYS A 59 -9.13 -10.76 -23.11
N ALA A 60 -8.79 -9.49 -22.92
CA ALA A 60 -9.43 -8.68 -21.90
C ALA A 60 -10.92 -8.51 -22.24
N ILE A 61 -11.75 -8.42 -21.20
CA ILE A 61 -13.17 -8.12 -21.32
C ILE A 61 -13.43 -6.69 -20.85
N ALA A 62 -14.51 -6.09 -21.34
CA ALA A 62 -14.93 -4.77 -20.92
C ALA A 62 -15.37 -4.76 -19.45
N LEU A 63 -15.29 -3.60 -18.78
CA LEU A 63 -15.65 -3.50 -17.37
C LEU A 63 -17.13 -3.84 -17.14
N GLU A 64 -17.99 -3.41 -18.05
CA GLU A 64 -19.44 -3.65 -18.02
C GLU A 64 -19.76 -5.15 -18.08
N GLU A 65 -18.94 -5.93 -18.80
CA GLU A 65 -19.05 -7.39 -18.86
C GLU A 65 -18.68 -8.02 -17.52
N VAL A 66 -17.64 -7.50 -16.84
CA VAL A 66 -17.23 -7.95 -15.50
C VAL A 66 -18.34 -7.66 -14.49
N GLU A 67 -18.85 -6.42 -14.47
CA GLU A 67 -19.91 -5.99 -13.56
C GLU A 67 -21.18 -6.83 -13.72
N ARG A 68 -21.59 -7.08 -14.97
CA ARG A 68 -22.74 -7.95 -15.26
C ARG A 68 -22.52 -9.39 -14.76
N ARG A 69 -21.32 -9.95 -14.91
CA ARG A 69 -20.99 -11.30 -14.42
C ARG A 69 -21.01 -11.40 -12.89
N LEU A 70 -20.63 -10.33 -12.21
CA LEU A 70 -20.58 -10.27 -10.75
C LEU A 70 -21.89 -9.79 -10.10
N GLY A 71 -22.90 -9.43 -10.90
CA GLY A 71 -24.15 -8.87 -10.38
C GLY A 71 -23.97 -7.48 -9.76
N LEU A 72 -22.97 -6.73 -10.24
CA LEU A 72 -22.63 -5.37 -9.80
C LEU A 72 -23.08 -4.29 -10.80
N GLY A 73 -23.69 -4.68 -11.93
CA GLY A 73 -24.29 -3.73 -12.86
C GLY A 73 -25.66 -3.26 -12.37
N ASP A 74 -25.93 -1.96 -12.53
CA ASP A 74 -27.25 -1.35 -12.30
C ASP A 74 -28.35 -1.92 -13.22
#